data_AF-A0A088BPI8-F1
#
_entry.id   AF-A0A088BPI8-F1
#
_cell.length_a   1.000
_cell.length_b   1.000
_cell.length_c   1.000
_cell.angle_alpha   90.00
_cell.angle_beta   90.00
_cell.angle_gamma   90.00
#
_symmetry.space_group_name_H-M   'P 1'
#
loop_
_entity.id
_entity.type
_entity.pdbx_description
1 polymer ?
#
loop_
_entity_poly.entity_id
_entity_poly.type
_entity_poly.pdbx_seq_one_letter_code
_entity_poly.pdbx_strand_id
1 'polypeptide(L)' 'MKFNITLALLFITIFVMVNAEESRQENLALRNNERMDCAQRHDSCHSATCCPGLYCACTDSCVCVLPPFPID' A
#
# COMPACT_ATOMS: atom_id res chain seq x y z
N MET A 1 -29.44 -16.62 35.22
CA MET A 1 -29.70 -16.19 33.82
C MET A 1 -28.83 -15.04 33.33
N LYS A 2 -28.28 -14.15 34.18
CA LYS A 2 -27.39 -13.04 33.74
C LYS A 2 -25.95 -13.47 33.38
N PHE A 3 -25.45 -14.54 34.01
CA PHE A 3 -24.06 -15.00 33.85
C PHE A 3 -23.73 -15.53 32.44
N ASN A 4 -24.68 -16.21 31.79
CA ASN A 4 -24.50 -16.76 30.44
C ASN A 4 -24.37 -15.66 29.38
N ILE A 5 -25.02 -14.52 29.58
CA ILE A 5 -24.98 -13.39 28.65
C ILE A 5 -23.60 -12.73 28.70
N THR A 6 -23.04 -12.54 29.90
CA THR A 6 -21.69 -11.98 30.08
C THR A 6 -20.62 -12.86 29.43
N LEU A 7 -20.74 -14.18 29.57
CA LEU A 7 -19.81 -15.15 28.98
C LEU A 7 -19.87 -15.14 27.44
N ALA A 8 -21.09 -15.05 26.87
CA ALA A 8 -21.26 -14.94 25.43
C ALA A 8 -20.66 -13.64 24.87
N LEU A 9 -20.85 -12.50 25.55
CA LEU A 9 -20.27 -11.22 25.15
C LEU A 9 -18.74 -11.23 25.18
N LEU A 10 -18.15 -11.86 26.21
CA LEU A 10 -16.69 -12.06 26.28
C LEU A 10 -16.18 -12.90 25.11
N PHE A 11 -16.86 -13.99 24.75
CA PHE A 11 -16.47 -14.81 23.60
C PHE A 11 -16.55 -14.05 22.28
N ILE A 12 -17.62 -13.28 22.06
CA ILE A 12 -17.81 -12.50 20.83
C ILE A 12 -16.71 -11.43 20.72
N THR A 13 -16.40 -10.71 21.79
CA THR A 13 -15.37 -9.67 21.78
C THR A 13 -13.98 -10.24 21.50
N ILE A 14 -13.62 -11.38 22.08
CA ILE A 14 -12.35 -12.08 21.80
C ILE A 14 -12.32 -12.54 20.33
N PHE A 15 -13.40 -13.14 19.83
CA PHE A 15 -13.48 -13.60 18.45
C PHE A 15 -13.32 -12.43 17.45
N VAL A 16 -13.94 -11.29 17.72
CA VAL A 16 -13.79 -10.07 16.90
C VAL A 16 -12.37 -9.51 16.98
N MET A 17 -11.74 -9.48 18.16
CA MET A 17 -10.34 -9.05 18.31
C MET A 17 -9.38 -9.92 17.47
N VAL A 18 -9.52 -11.25 17.53
CA VAL A 18 -8.67 -12.19 16.77
C VAL A 18 -8.87 -12.03 15.25
N ASN A 19 -10.12 -11.93 14.77
CA ASN A 19 -10.38 -11.70 13.34
C ASN A 19 -9.91 -10.30 12.89
N ALA A 20 -9.98 -9.29 13.75
CA ALA A 20 -9.50 -7.95 13.44
C ALA A 20 -7.96 -7.88 13.37
N GLU A 21 -7.25 -8.68 14.16
CA GLU A 21 -5.80 -8.80 14.10
C GLU A 21 -5.34 -9.52 12.82
N GLU A 22 -6.03 -10.59 12.42
CA GLU A 22 -5.77 -11.32 11.17
C GLU A 22 -5.99 -10.42 9.95
N SER A 23 -7.10 -9.68 9.92
CA SER A 23 -7.41 -8.75 8.83
C SER A 23 -6.43 -7.55 8.76
N ARG A 24 -5.84 -7.13 9.89
CA ARG A 24 -4.78 -6.11 9.91
C ARG A 24 -3.45 -6.63 9.34
N GLN A 25 -3.13 -7.90 9.60
CA GLN A 25 -1.91 -8.52 9.11
C GLN A 25 -1.98 -8.77 7.59
N GLU A 26 -3.16 -9.17 7.10
CA GLU A 26 -3.43 -9.30 5.66
C GLU A 26 -3.40 -7.95 4.94
N ASN A 27 -3.95 -6.87 5.51
CA ASN A 27 -3.94 -5.54 4.86
C ASN A 27 -2.56 -4.85 4.86
N LEU A 28 -1.68 -5.16 5.82
CA LEU A 28 -0.30 -4.66 5.81
C LEU A 28 0.60 -5.43 4.83
N ALA A 29 0.33 -6.72 4.62
CA ALA A 29 1.03 -7.53 3.63
C ALA A 29 0.51 -7.29 2.19
N LEU A 30 -0.79 -7.05 2.01
CA LEU A 30 -1.38 -6.84 0.67
C LEU A 30 -1.07 -5.45 0.10
N ARG A 31 -0.91 -4.41 0.92
CA ARG A 31 -0.62 -3.04 0.46
C ARG A 31 0.82 -2.84 -0.03
N ASN A 32 1.73 -3.80 0.22
CA ASN A 32 3.09 -3.80 -0.33
C ASN A 32 3.25 -4.65 -1.60
N ASN A 33 2.16 -5.27 -2.08
CA ASN A 33 2.17 -6.16 -3.25
C ASN A 33 1.34 -5.65 -4.43
N GLU A 34 0.89 -4.40 -4.39
CA GLU A 34 0.68 -3.68 -5.66
C GLU A 34 2.07 -3.29 -6.17
N ARG A 35 2.70 -4.25 -6.85
CA ARG A 35 3.84 -4.04 -7.72
C ARG A 35 3.35 -3.02 -8.76
N MET A 36 3.52 -1.73 -8.49
CA MET A 36 3.43 -0.73 -9.54
C MET A 36 4.53 -1.11 -10.52
N ASP A 37 4.14 -1.64 -11.68
CA ASP A 37 5.04 -2.03 -12.79
C ASP A 37 5.85 -0.83 -13.35
N CYS A 38 5.74 0.34 -12.73
CA CYS A 38 6.39 1.56 -13.13
C CYS A 38 6.86 2.39 -11.94
N ALA A 39 7.98 3.10 -12.13
CA ALA A 39 8.56 4.02 -11.16
C ALA A 39 7.72 5.31 -11.09
N GLN A 40 7.36 5.73 -9.88
CA GLN A 40 6.61 6.96 -9.64
C GLN A 40 7.51 8.19 -9.68
N ARG A 41 6.93 9.38 -9.53
CA ARG A 41 7.68 10.64 -9.53
C ARG A 41 8.72 10.65 -8.39
N HIS A 42 9.95 11.00 -8.74
CA HIS A 42 11.16 10.97 -7.91
C HIS A 42 11.69 9.57 -7.55
N ASP A 43 11.04 8.50 -8.02
CA ASP A 43 11.65 7.17 -7.94
C ASP A 43 12.80 7.06 -8.93
N SER A 44 13.76 6.18 -8.59
CA SER A 44 14.88 5.87 -9.46
C SER A 44 14.41 5.15 -10.72
N CYS A 45 14.75 5.70 -11.88
CA CYS A 45 14.49 5.07 -13.17
C CYS A 45 15.66 4.18 -13.66
N HIS A 46 16.59 3.83 -12.77
CA HIS A 46 17.73 2.97 -13.13
C HIS A 46 17.34 1.50 -13.33
N SER A 47 16.30 1.04 -12.63
CA SER A 47 15.88 -0.37 -12.61
C SER A 47 14.45 -0.59 -13.11
N ALA A 48 13.70 0.48 -13.36
CA ALA A 48 12.31 0.42 -13.78
C ALA A 48 11.96 1.59 -14.70
N THR A 49 11.01 1.36 -15.61
CA THR A 49 10.47 2.40 -16.50
C THR A 49 9.55 3.33 -15.69
N CYS A 50 9.62 4.64 -15.94
CA CYS A 50 8.71 5.60 -15.31
C CYS A 50 7.25 5.37 -15.71
N CYS A 51 6.31 5.68 -14.82
CA CYS A 51 4.90 5.60 -15.14
C CYS A 51 4.51 6.54 -16.31
N PRO A 52 3.44 6.23 -17.06
CA PRO A 52 2.99 7.06 -18.17
C PRO A 52 2.80 8.53 -17.76
N GLY A 53 3.29 9.47 -18.59
CA GLY A 53 3.27 10.90 -18.29
C GLY A 53 4.48 11.41 -17.48
N LEU A 54 5.40 10.53 -17.09
CA LEU A 54 6.68 10.88 -16.50
C LEU A 54 7.82 10.53 -17.46
N TYR A 55 8.92 11.29 -17.38
CA TYR A 55 10.16 11.00 -18.11
C TYR A 55 11.32 10.82 -17.12
N CYS A 56 12.28 9.96 -17.48
CA CYS A 56 13.48 9.75 -16.69
C CYS A 56 14.47 10.89 -16.95
N ALA A 57 14.76 11.71 -15.94
CA ALA A 57 15.77 12.75 -15.98
C ALA A 57 17.01 12.31 -15.19
N CYS A 58 18.18 12.37 -15.81
CA CYS A 58 19.46 12.09 -15.17
C CYS A 58 20.30 13.36 -15.14
N THR A 59 20.49 13.94 -13.95
CA THR A 59 21.51 14.97 -13.69
C THR A 59 22.67 14.34 -12.93
N ASP A 60 22.57 14.24 -11.61
CA ASP A 60 23.49 13.51 -10.73
C ASP A 60 22.90 12.14 -10.31
N SER A 61 21.57 12.05 -10.31
CA SER A 61 20.80 10.84 -10.06
C SER A 61 19.68 10.71 -11.09
N CYS A 62 19.42 9.51 -11.59
CA CYS A 62 18.34 9.25 -12.54
C CYS A 62 17.01 9.07 -11.81
N VAL A 63 16.08 10.01 -12.00
CA VAL A 63 14.76 10.00 -11.36
C VAL A 63 13.63 10.30 -12.34
N CYS A 64 12.44 9.78 -12.08
CA CYS A 64 11.25 10.09 -12.87
C CYS A 64 10.68 11.46 -12.53
N VAL A 65 10.49 12.32 -13.53
CA VAL A 65 9.95 13.68 -13.36
C VAL A 65 8.85 13.97 -14.38
N LEU A 66 8.04 15.00 -14.10
CA LEU A 66 7.04 15.48 -15.04
C LEU A 66 7.73 16.21 -16.21
N PRO A 67 7.24 16.04 -17.45
CA PRO A 67 7.73 16.84 -18.58
C PRO A 67 7.49 18.33 -18.28
N PRO A 68 8.42 19.21 -18.69
CA PRO A 68 8.32 20.64 -18.43
C PRO A 68 7.14 21.32 -19.16
N PHE A 69 6.53 20.64 -20.14
CA PHE A 69 5.38 21.13 -20.90
C PHE A 69 4.32 20.02 -20.99
N PRO A 70 3.02 20.35 -20.95
CA PRO A 70 1.96 19.39 -21.24
C PRO A 70 2.14 18.87 -22.67
N ILE A 71 1.97 17.55 -22.85
CA ILE A 71 1.91 16.94 -24.17
C ILE A 71 0.45 17.07 -24.62
N ASP A 72 0.18 18.01 -25.53
CA ASP A 72 -1.09 18.16 -26.26
C ASP A 72 -1.45 16.90 -27.07
#